data_AF-A0A3B6LEK3-F1
#
_entry.id   AF-A0A3B6LEK3-F1
#
_cell.length_a   1.000
_cell.length_b   1.000
_cell.length_c   1.000
_cell.angle_alpha   90.00
_cell.angle_beta   90.00
_cell.angle_gamma   90.00
#
_symmetry.space_group_name_H-M   'P 1'
#
loop_
_entity.id
_entity.type
_entity.pdbx_description
1 polymer ?
#
loop_
_entity_poly.entity_id
_entity_poly.type
_entity_poly.pdbx_seq_one_letter_code
_entity_poly.pdbx_strand_id
1 'polypeptide(L)'
;MAPAPAAEQPLEYELRQELSDIMLQGYITGLRREFETKLCENHNRISTLSKNCKENLSEITALRDELTGILTAVAASESSVLPPHSSLEKAEETNSLKMKDDNDIPDFSLLKHLSGEDITAFLKSEWLKLRREHEFELHQTTEELFRLKRHFAKDGAVLPFRKERELELIKSKLLQTISKMDVIISRKEGSGFDHNEDDELCRLKDRIGSLLDENEHLRGLLSDRRKEAKKLSSQVVDAQSNVARHSLAESKLSDELEDLKIESHLRDLLELSVLREVFGSYENQIDDHNQEECFLRELLMEKEERLLTMSGDKHKLKYENDQLISIVGSKLVQHHEEFDLVNDELTMFREKVCEQELLILEFKGESSSMKSCLDEALQQIHVCKQEIIGLTESLTSMSLALEEAKEQNASLDATIREMKRTAAPLTDGHIGDDAGPLEQFTLVSMEILSKAYSDFESRLAQSMKQNDIRLTRIIRQFNPLVQQVAVLKKKEFWYKQILEIKCSNLEKAEAEVDVLGDEVETLLRVLSKIYIALDHYSPVLKHYPGVTEILNVAHKVLQGESIEQYNTLLKH
;
A
#
# COMPACT_ATOMS: atom_id res chain seq x y z
N MET A 1 -13.91 35.32 -11.98
CA MET A 1 -12.65 35.33 -11.21
C MET A 1 -11.65 36.13 -12.03
N ALA A 2 -11.11 37.21 -11.49
CA ALA A 2 -10.24 38.13 -12.25
C ALA A 2 -8.75 37.78 -12.03
N PRO A 3 -7.93 37.69 -13.08
CA PRO A 3 -6.48 37.62 -12.95
C PRO A 3 -5.88 39.01 -12.70
N ALA A 4 -4.85 39.10 -11.86
CA ALA A 4 -4.11 40.34 -11.60
C ALA A 4 -2.96 40.54 -12.61
N PRO A 5 -2.54 41.78 -12.89
CA PRO A 5 -1.40 42.05 -13.79
C PRO A 5 -0.07 41.78 -13.08
N ALA A 6 0.77 40.94 -13.67
CA ALA A 6 2.10 40.59 -13.14
C ALA A 6 3.25 40.82 -14.14
N ALA A 7 2.97 41.45 -15.29
CA ALA A 7 3.88 41.49 -16.44
C ALA A 7 4.61 42.83 -16.68
N GLU A 8 4.22 43.92 -16.03
CA GLU A 8 4.70 45.27 -16.38
C GLU A 8 6.02 45.66 -15.68
N GLN A 9 6.29 45.13 -14.49
CA GLN A 9 7.45 45.54 -13.66
C GLN A 9 8.84 45.21 -14.22
N PRO A 10 9.10 44.08 -14.92
CA PRO A 10 10.44 43.79 -15.45
C PRO A 10 10.89 44.79 -16.52
N LEU A 11 9.96 45.19 -17.39
CA LEU A 11 10.23 46.01 -18.58
C LEU A 11 10.58 47.47 -18.22
N GLU A 12 9.99 48.02 -17.15
CA GLU A 12 10.32 49.35 -16.63
C GLU A 12 11.75 49.39 -16.06
N TYR A 13 12.21 48.32 -15.43
CA TYR A 13 13.57 48.23 -14.88
C TYR A 13 14.63 48.20 -16.00
N GLU A 14 14.41 47.38 -17.02
CA GLU A 14 15.33 47.20 -18.16
C GLU A 14 15.49 48.50 -18.96
N LEU A 15 14.38 49.16 -19.32
CA LEU A 15 14.38 50.48 -19.97
C LEU A 15 15.10 51.55 -19.14
N ARG A 16 14.95 51.52 -17.81
CA ARG A 16 15.59 52.47 -16.90
C ARG A 16 17.11 52.24 -16.79
N GLN A 17 17.56 51.00 -16.97
CA GLN A 17 18.98 50.66 -16.99
C GLN A 17 19.64 51.10 -18.31
N GLU A 18 19.06 50.78 -19.48
CA GLU A 18 19.59 51.23 -20.79
C GLU A 18 19.74 52.76 -20.87
N LEU A 19 18.72 53.49 -20.41
CA LEU A 19 18.72 54.96 -20.44
C LEU A 19 19.84 55.55 -19.56
N SER A 20 20.14 54.92 -18.41
CA SER A 20 21.26 55.30 -17.55
C SER A 20 22.62 55.04 -18.21
N ASP A 21 22.81 53.90 -18.86
CA ASP A 21 24.07 53.55 -19.52
C ASP A 21 24.36 54.45 -20.73
N ILE A 22 23.33 54.75 -21.55
CA ILE A 22 23.41 55.72 -22.66
C ILE A 22 23.84 57.11 -22.14
N MET A 23 23.26 57.57 -21.02
CA MET A 23 23.63 58.86 -20.41
C MET A 23 25.09 58.89 -19.92
N LEU A 24 25.56 57.85 -19.23
CA LEU A 24 26.96 57.77 -18.79
C LEU A 24 27.93 57.74 -19.98
N GLN A 25 27.65 56.91 -20.99
CA GLN A 25 28.52 56.75 -22.16
C GLN A 25 28.63 58.05 -22.97
N GLY A 26 27.53 58.79 -23.11
CA GLY A 26 27.53 60.12 -23.72
C GLY A 26 28.42 61.12 -22.98
N TYR A 27 28.29 61.20 -21.65
CA TYR A 27 29.08 62.12 -20.82
C TYR A 27 30.58 61.84 -20.86
N ILE A 28 30.99 60.57 -20.73
CA ILE A 28 32.40 60.15 -20.80
C ILE A 28 33.01 60.46 -22.17
N THR A 29 32.24 60.28 -23.25
CA THR A 29 32.67 60.58 -24.62
C THR A 29 32.84 62.08 -24.85
N GLY A 30 32.00 62.92 -24.23
CA GLY A 30 32.12 64.37 -24.28
C GLY A 30 33.43 64.88 -23.67
N LEU A 31 33.72 64.46 -22.43
CA LEU A 31 34.93 64.87 -21.68
C LEU A 31 36.22 64.54 -22.43
N ARG A 32 36.33 63.33 -23.01
CA ARG A 32 37.53 62.92 -23.77
C ARG A 32 37.88 63.92 -24.88
N ARG A 33 36.87 64.34 -25.66
CA ARG A 33 37.04 65.23 -26.81
C ARG A 33 37.53 66.63 -26.42
N GLU A 34 37.15 67.13 -25.24
CA GLU A 34 37.54 68.46 -24.76
C GLU A 34 39.03 68.51 -24.32
N PHE A 35 39.56 67.42 -23.75
CA PHE A 35 40.98 67.35 -23.40
C PHE A 35 41.88 67.23 -24.64
N GLU A 36 41.45 66.49 -25.66
CA GLU A 36 42.19 66.31 -26.92
C GLU A 36 42.33 67.64 -27.71
N THR A 37 41.30 68.47 -27.78
CA THR A 37 41.38 69.78 -28.45
C THR A 37 42.30 70.76 -27.71
N LYS A 38 42.19 70.86 -26.39
CA LYS A 38 43.04 71.74 -25.55
C LYS A 38 44.53 71.40 -25.60
N LEU A 39 44.88 70.13 -25.78
CA LEU A 39 46.28 69.71 -25.99
C LEU A 39 46.82 70.18 -27.36
N CYS A 40 46.01 70.06 -28.42
CA CYS A 40 46.39 70.46 -29.77
C CYS A 40 46.65 71.98 -29.88
N GLU A 41 45.76 72.81 -29.31
CA GLU A 41 45.92 74.28 -29.32
C GLU A 41 47.23 74.74 -28.67
N ASN A 42 47.59 74.16 -27.53
CA ASN A 42 48.80 74.52 -26.80
C ASN A 42 50.08 74.15 -27.56
N HIS A 43 50.11 72.98 -28.21
CA HIS A 43 51.25 72.58 -29.05
C HIS A 43 51.50 73.57 -30.19
N ASN A 44 50.43 73.98 -30.88
CA ASN A 44 50.52 74.93 -32.00
C ASN A 44 51.08 76.30 -31.57
N ARG A 45 50.66 76.82 -30.41
CA ARG A 45 51.13 78.11 -29.86
C ARG A 45 52.65 78.13 -29.62
N ILE A 46 53.22 77.04 -29.10
CA ILE A 46 54.66 76.93 -28.82
C ILE A 46 55.48 76.91 -30.11
N SER A 47 54.99 76.20 -31.13
CA SER A 47 55.63 76.11 -32.45
C SER A 47 55.82 77.48 -33.11
N THR A 48 54.76 78.29 -33.16
CA THR A 48 54.80 79.63 -33.76
C THR A 48 55.79 80.56 -33.06
N LEU A 49 55.83 80.54 -31.72
CA LEU A 49 56.72 81.41 -30.94
C LEU A 49 58.21 81.08 -31.17
N SER A 50 58.53 79.80 -31.35
CA SER A 50 59.89 79.33 -31.67
C SER A 50 60.37 79.80 -33.04
N LYS A 51 59.47 79.91 -34.03
CA LYS A 51 59.80 80.36 -35.39
C LYS A 51 60.22 81.84 -35.39
N ASN A 52 59.36 82.74 -34.91
CA ASN A 52 59.62 84.19 -34.93
C ASN A 52 60.93 84.57 -34.21
N CYS A 53 61.29 83.83 -33.15
CA CYS A 53 62.53 84.04 -32.40
C CYS A 53 63.81 83.76 -33.24
N LYS A 54 63.73 82.91 -34.28
CA LYS A 54 64.86 82.69 -35.21
C LYS A 54 65.00 83.83 -36.21
N GLU A 55 63.88 84.31 -36.76
CA GLU A 55 63.83 85.33 -37.81
C GLU A 55 64.39 86.67 -37.32
N ASN A 56 63.94 87.14 -36.14
CA ASN A 56 64.44 88.36 -35.50
C ASN A 56 65.97 88.34 -35.24
N LEU A 57 66.57 87.16 -35.06
CA LEU A 57 68.00 87.03 -34.77
C LEU A 57 68.87 87.14 -36.03
N SER A 58 68.40 86.63 -37.18
CA SER A 58 69.10 86.81 -38.46
C SER A 58 69.22 88.28 -38.87
N GLU A 59 68.21 89.10 -38.57
CA GLU A 59 68.23 90.55 -38.84
C GLU A 59 69.27 91.28 -37.99
N ILE A 60 69.43 90.91 -36.72
CA ILE A 60 70.42 91.50 -35.81
C ILE A 60 71.85 91.19 -36.26
N THR A 61 72.12 89.97 -36.74
CA THR A 61 73.44 89.62 -37.29
C THR A 61 73.78 90.45 -38.53
N ALA A 62 72.85 90.62 -39.47
CA ALA A 62 73.07 91.42 -40.68
C ALA A 62 73.42 92.90 -40.35
N LEU A 63 72.67 93.53 -39.43
CA LEU A 63 72.92 94.91 -39.00
C LEU A 63 74.30 95.11 -38.35
N ARG A 64 74.81 94.08 -37.66
CA ARG A 64 76.14 94.11 -37.02
C ARG A 64 77.27 94.08 -38.05
N ASP A 65 77.11 93.30 -39.12
CA ASP A 65 78.11 93.19 -40.18
C ASP A 65 78.20 94.46 -41.03
N GLU A 66 77.06 95.10 -41.35
CA GLU A 66 77.04 96.41 -42.02
C GLU A 66 77.79 97.50 -41.22
N LEU A 67 77.55 97.59 -39.91
CA LEU A 67 78.23 98.56 -39.03
C LEU A 67 79.75 98.31 -38.96
N THR A 68 80.18 97.06 -39.05
CA THR A 68 81.60 96.66 -39.07
C THR A 68 82.29 97.11 -40.37
N GLY A 69 81.59 97.05 -41.50
CA GLY A 69 82.06 97.62 -42.77
C GLY A 69 82.30 99.13 -42.67
N ILE A 70 81.37 99.87 -42.07
CA ILE A 70 81.49 101.33 -41.89
C ILE A 70 82.70 101.69 -41.01
N LEU A 71 82.93 100.96 -39.90
CA LEU A 71 84.09 101.20 -39.03
C LEU A 71 85.42 101.02 -39.79
N THR A 72 85.49 100.01 -40.65
CA THR A 72 86.70 99.69 -41.42
C THR A 72 87.02 100.77 -42.46
N ALA A 73 86.00 101.33 -43.12
CA ALA A 73 86.16 102.45 -44.06
C ALA A 73 86.65 103.74 -43.37
N VAL A 74 86.19 104.03 -42.14
CA VAL A 74 86.64 105.18 -41.35
C VAL A 74 88.12 105.05 -40.96
N ALA A 75 88.58 103.84 -40.60
CA ALA A 75 89.98 103.61 -40.22
C ALA A 75 90.98 103.73 -41.39
N ALA A 76 90.54 103.52 -42.63
CA ALA A 76 91.42 103.54 -43.80
C ALA A 76 91.87 104.95 -44.25
N SER A 77 91.27 106.03 -43.71
CA SER A 77 91.43 107.39 -44.23
C SER A 77 92.57 108.22 -43.61
N GLU A 78 93.39 107.62 -42.73
CA GLU A 78 94.35 108.36 -41.87
C GLU A 78 95.84 108.16 -42.24
N SER A 79 96.18 107.52 -43.37
CA SER A 79 97.58 107.16 -43.71
C SER A 79 98.03 107.51 -45.14
N SER A 80 98.80 108.60 -45.26
CA SER A 80 99.72 108.97 -46.35
C SER A 80 99.16 109.32 -47.74
N VAL A 81 99.92 110.13 -48.51
CA VAL A 81 99.52 110.71 -49.81
C VAL A 81 100.63 110.57 -50.86
N LEU A 82 100.48 109.57 -51.74
CA LEU A 82 100.77 109.52 -53.22
C LEU A 82 102.18 109.92 -53.75
N PRO A 83 102.57 109.61 -55.03
CA PRO A 83 101.96 108.80 -56.12
C PRO A 83 102.88 107.55 -56.40
N PRO A 84 103.31 107.07 -57.63
CA PRO A 84 102.85 107.22 -59.02
C PRO A 84 102.78 105.95 -59.94
N HIS A 85 102.07 106.12 -61.06
CA HIS A 85 102.17 105.52 -62.42
C HIS A 85 102.84 104.15 -62.74
N SER A 86 102.05 103.23 -63.29
CA SER A 86 102.23 102.74 -64.69
C SER A 86 100.95 102.10 -65.30
N SER A 87 100.66 102.49 -66.55
CA SER A 87 100.16 101.74 -67.74
C SER A 87 99.02 100.70 -67.63
N LEU A 88 97.82 100.87 -68.24
CA LEU A 88 97.45 100.88 -69.71
C LEU A 88 97.35 99.43 -70.28
N GLU A 89 96.25 98.92 -70.85
CA GLU A 89 95.33 99.41 -71.93
C GLU A 89 93.81 99.30 -71.61
N LYS A 90 92.96 100.27 -72.04
CA LYS A 90 91.97 100.28 -73.17
C LYS A 90 90.76 99.33 -73.05
N ALA A 91 89.55 99.68 -73.54
CA ALA A 91 89.21 100.67 -74.57
C ALA A 91 87.97 101.55 -74.28
N GLU A 92 87.99 102.76 -74.89
CA GLU A 92 86.89 103.46 -75.61
C GLU A 92 85.65 103.99 -74.84
N GLU A 93 85.21 105.26 -74.96
CA GLU A 93 85.71 106.51 -75.62
C GLU A 93 85.41 107.75 -74.71
N THR A 94 86.07 108.94 -74.72
CA THR A 94 86.40 109.87 -75.85
C THR A 94 87.54 110.94 -75.52
N ASN A 95 88.74 110.98 -76.21
CA ASN A 95 89.87 112.02 -76.34
C ASN A 95 91.16 112.06 -75.39
N SER A 96 92.34 112.78 -75.56
CA SER A 96 93.29 113.19 -76.70
C SER A 96 94.59 114.06 -76.30
N LEU A 97 95.71 114.09 -77.10
CA LEU A 97 96.94 115.03 -77.16
C LEU A 97 98.18 114.86 -76.16
N LYS A 98 99.46 115.42 -76.23
CA LYS A 98 100.35 116.32 -77.11
C LYS A 98 101.94 116.20 -76.87
N MET A 99 102.84 117.09 -77.41
CA MET A 99 104.38 117.07 -77.48
C MET A 99 105.09 118.45 -77.11
N LYS A 100 106.43 118.83 -77.14
CA LYS A 100 107.85 118.41 -77.56
C LYS A 100 108.96 119.26 -76.75
N ASP A 101 110.28 119.59 -76.96
CA ASP A 101 111.38 119.61 -78.02
C ASP A 101 112.90 119.88 -77.52
N ASP A 102 113.96 120.00 -78.39
CA ASP A 102 115.49 119.88 -78.18
C ASP A 102 116.42 120.79 -79.14
N ASN A 103 117.81 120.94 -79.25
CA ASN A 103 119.15 120.81 -78.53
C ASN A 103 120.39 121.42 -79.39
N ASP A 104 121.74 121.46 -79.02
CA ASP A 104 123.06 121.56 -79.86
C ASP A 104 124.49 121.89 -79.14
N ILE A 105 125.71 122.08 -79.81
CA ILE A 105 127.16 122.03 -79.24
C ILE A 105 128.42 122.70 -80.03
N PRO A 106 129.71 122.86 -79.50
CA PRO A 106 130.88 123.70 -80.04
C PRO A 106 132.35 123.09 -80.38
N ASP A 107 133.50 123.87 -80.43
CA ASP A 107 134.77 123.69 -81.29
C ASP A 107 136.26 124.01 -80.76
N PHE A 108 137.38 123.70 -81.52
CA PHE A 108 138.87 123.88 -81.27
C PHE A 108 139.79 124.14 -82.54
N SER A 109 140.89 124.95 -82.50
CA SER A 109 141.81 125.09 -83.70
C SER A 109 143.32 125.51 -83.63
N LEU A 110 143.99 125.83 -82.51
CA LEU A 110 145.32 126.54 -82.54
C LEU A 110 146.65 125.71 -82.63
N LEU A 111 146.62 124.38 -82.52
CA LEU A 111 147.76 123.56 -82.02
C LEU A 111 148.91 123.19 -83.00
N LYS A 112 149.20 123.99 -84.04
CA LYS A 112 149.98 123.51 -85.22
C LYS A 112 151.44 123.99 -85.39
N HIS A 113 151.91 124.96 -84.61
CA HIS A 113 153.24 125.60 -84.81
C HIS A 113 154.12 125.63 -83.54
N LEU A 114 153.96 124.63 -82.68
CA LEU A 114 154.66 124.50 -81.39
C LEU A 114 155.39 123.14 -81.35
N SER A 115 156.49 123.04 -80.60
CA SER A 115 157.20 121.76 -80.46
C SER A 115 156.39 120.77 -79.62
N GLY A 116 156.75 119.48 -79.65
CA GLY A 116 156.04 118.45 -78.89
C GLY A 116 156.03 118.70 -77.38
N GLU A 117 157.07 119.37 -76.85
CA GLU A 117 157.17 119.73 -75.44
C GLU A 117 156.26 120.92 -75.11
N ASP A 118 156.21 121.94 -75.97
CA ASP A 118 155.34 123.11 -75.84
C ASP A 118 153.84 122.74 -75.88
N ILE A 119 153.45 121.85 -76.81
CA ILE A 119 152.07 121.32 -76.90
C ILE A 119 151.68 120.60 -75.60
N THR A 120 152.61 119.82 -75.04
CA THR A 120 152.39 119.07 -73.80
C THR A 120 152.30 120.01 -72.59
N ALA A 121 153.05 121.12 -72.59
CA ALA A 121 152.93 122.18 -71.59
C ALA A 121 151.58 122.94 -71.69
N PHE A 122 151.15 123.29 -72.91
CA PHE A 122 149.87 123.96 -73.16
C PHE A 122 148.68 123.12 -72.65
N LEU A 123 148.61 121.84 -73.02
CA LEU A 123 147.54 120.94 -72.57
C LEU A 123 147.53 120.73 -71.04
N LYS A 124 148.70 120.67 -70.39
CA LYS A 124 148.78 120.67 -68.92
C LYS A 124 148.25 121.96 -68.30
N SER A 125 148.51 123.12 -68.93
CA SER A 125 148.08 124.42 -68.42
C SER A 125 146.55 124.60 -68.48
N GLU A 126 145.90 124.22 -69.59
CA GLU A 126 144.44 124.30 -69.71
C GLU A 126 143.71 123.24 -68.84
N TRP A 127 144.29 122.04 -68.63
CA TRP A 127 143.75 121.08 -67.63
C TRP A 127 143.67 121.75 -66.26
N LEU A 128 144.80 122.27 -65.75
CA LEU A 128 144.86 122.90 -64.43
C LEU A 128 143.98 124.15 -64.29
N LYS A 129 143.58 124.77 -65.40
CA LYS A 129 142.68 125.92 -65.43
C LYS A 129 141.21 125.47 -65.29
N LEU A 130 140.75 124.56 -66.16
CA LEU A 130 139.40 123.96 -66.06
C LEU A 130 139.15 123.32 -64.68
N ARG A 131 140.20 122.72 -64.07
CA ARG A 131 140.09 122.18 -62.71
C ARG A 131 139.65 123.22 -61.69
N ARG A 132 140.28 124.39 -61.70
CA ARG A 132 140.06 125.44 -60.71
C ARG A 132 138.72 126.14 -60.91
N GLU A 133 138.26 126.27 -62.16
CA GLU A 133 136.92 126.81 -62.45
C GLU A 133 135.82 125.86 -61.93
N HIS A 134 135.96 124.55 -62.16
CA HIS A 134 134.99 123.58 -61.64
C HIS A 134 135.01 123.45 -60.10
N GLU A 135 136.20 123.45 -59.48
CA GLU A 135 136.34 123.47 -58.02
C GLU A 135 135.83 124.80 -57.39
N PHE A 136 135.80 125.90 -58.15
CA PHE A 136 135.27 127.20 -57.72
C PHE A 136 133.73 127.28 -57.79
N GLU A 137 133.10 126.92 -58.92
CA GLU A 137 131.63 126.96 -59.06
C GLU A 137 130.93 126.04 -58.05
N LEU A 138 131.49 124.86 -57.81
CA LEU A 138 130.94 123.87 -56.86
C LEU A 138 131.00 124.38 -55.41
N HIS A 139 131.98 125.24 -55.08
CA HIS A 139 132.05 125.91 -53.78
C HIS A 139 131.03 127.07 -53.68
N GLN A 140 130.93 127.91 -54.73
CA GLN A 140 130.02 129.06 -54.75
C GLN A 140 128.53 128.66 -54.69
N THR A 141 128.15 127.62 -55.43
CA THR A 141 126.78 127.07 -55.43
C THR A 141 126.38 126.45 -54.09
N THR A 142 127.33 125.86 -53.36
CA THR A 142 127.08 125.27 -52.04
C THR A 142 126.75 126.33 -50.99
N GLU A 143 127.43 127.48 -50.99
CA GLU A 143 127.22 128.55 -49.99
C GLU A 143 125.86 129.25 -50.15
N GLU A 144 125.39 129.47 -51.39
CA GLU A 144 124.04 129.99 -51.68
C GLU A 144 122.93 129.11 -51.06
N LEU A 145 123.07 127.78 -51.15
CA LEU A 145 122.10 126.83 -50.59
C LEU A 145 122.03 126.95 -49.05
N PHE A 146 123.17 127.08 -48.38
CA PHE A 146 123.21 127.31 -46.93
C PHE A 146 122.71 128.69 -46.51
N ARG A 147 122.79 129.71 -47.38
CA ARG A 147 122.14 131.01 -47.16
C ARG A 147 120.62 130.88 -47.22
N LEU A 148 120.07 130.22 -48.24
CA LEU A 148 118.63 130.05 -48.43
C LEU A 148 117.99 129.20 -47.32
N LYS A 149 118.64 128.10 -46.91
CA LYS A 149 118.17 127.24 -45.81
C LYS A 149 118.10 127.95 -44.45
N ARG A 150 118.87 129.03 -44.27
CA ARG A 150 118.88 129.88 -43.07
C ARG A 150 117.71 130.88 -43.04
N HIS A 151 117.06 131.13 -44.19
CA HIS A 151 115.95 132.07 -44.33
C HIS A 151 114.60 131.42 -43.95
N PHE A 152 114.35 130.20 -44.41
CA PHE A 152 113.11 129.45 -44.12
C PHE A 152 112.93 129.06 -42.64
N ALA A 153 113.98 129.16 -41.82
CA ALA A 153 113.94 128.78 -40.39
C ALA A 153 113.43 129.89 -39.45
N LYS A 154 112.86 130.99 -39.97
CA LYS A 154 112.45 132.16 -39.16
C LYS A 154 110.95 132.51 -39.18
N ASP A 155 110.19 132.01 -40.15
CA ASP A 155 108.74 132.17 -40.23
C ASP A 155 108.09 130.79 -39.99
N GLY A 156 107.14 130.56 -39.08
CA GLY A 156 106.20 131.48 -38.43
C GLY A 156 104.76 131.10 -38.83
N ALA A 157 104.28 129.87 -38.60
CA ALA A 157 103.79 129.32 -37.33
C ALA A 157 102.37 129.79 -36.90
N VAL A 158 101.56 128.84 -36.39
CA VAL A 158 100.27 128.99 -35.63
C VAL A 158 98.93 129.06 -36.41
N LEU A 159 98.20 127.92 -36.50
CA LEU A 159 96.81 127.73 -35.97
C LEU A 159 96.20 126.31 -36.26
N PRO A 160 96.09 125.42 -35.24
CA PRO A 160 95.40 124.10 -35.36
C PRO A 160 94.32 123.85 -34.27
N PHE A 161 93.89 122.57 -34.08
CA PHE A 161 93.13 122.01 -32.95
C PHE A 161 91.61 122.29 -32.79
N ARG A 162 90.76 121.88 -33.75
CA ARG A 162 89.30 121.71 -33.43
C ARG A 162 88.45 120.64 -34.16
N LYS A 163 88.99 119.82 -35.07
CA LYS A 163 88.19 118.77 -35.78
C LYS A 163 88.49 117.32 -35.39
N GLU A 164 89.63 117.09 -34.74
CA GLU A 164 90.18 115.76 -34.47
C GLU A 164 89.46 115.01 -33.33
N ARG A 165 88.83 115.75 -32.40
CA ARG A 165 88.13 115.17 -31.24
C ARG A 165 86.73 114.62 -31.57
N GLU A 166 86.11 115.07 -32.66
CA GLU A 166 84.76 114.63 -33.04
C GLU A 166 84.79 113.28 -33.77
N LEU A 167 85.82 113.05 -34.59
CA LEU A 167 86.03 111.78 -35.29
C LEU A 167 86.21 110.61 -34.30
N GLU A 168 87.03 110.79 -33.27
CA GLU A 168 87.29 109.77 -32.26
C GLU A 168 86.07 109.48 -31.36
N LEU A 169 85.20 110.48 -31.17
CA LEU A 169 83.91 110.29 -30.49
C LEU A 169 82.92 109.47 -31.35
N ILE A 170 83.04 109.53 -32.69
CA ILE A 170 82.27 108.70 -33.61
C ILE A 170 82.84 107.28 -33.65
N LYS A 171 84.16 107.10 -33.84
CA LYS A 171 84.83 105.78 -33.81
C LYS A 171 84.47 105.00 -32.54
N SER A 172 84.59 105.63 -31.37
CA SER A 172 84.28 105.00 -30.07
C SER A 172 82.80 104.64 -29.88
N LYS A 173 81.85 105.46 -30.35
CA LYS A 173 80.42 105.11 -30.34
C LYS A 173 80.08 103.97 -31.31
N LEU A 174 80.72 103.91 -32.47
CA LEU A 174 80.51 102.87 -33.47
C LEU A 174 80.99 101.52 -32.94
N LEU A 175 82.22 101.47 -32.39
CA LEU A 175 82.76 100.32 -31.65
C LEU A 175 81.84 99.85 -30.51
N GLN A 176 81.33 100.79 -29.69
CA GLN A 176 80.41 100.43 -28.60
C GLN A 176 79.07 99.87 -29.12
N THR A 177 78.63 100.24 -30.31
CA THR A 177 77.37 99.75 -30.90
C THR A 177 77.55 98.33 -31.45
N ILE A 178 78.66 98.08 -32.18
CA ILE A 178 79.02 96.73 -32.66
C ILE A 178 79.16 95.77 -31.46
N SER A 179 79.93 96.15 -30.44
CA SER A 179 80.10 95.36 -29.21
C SER A 179 78.78 95.06 -28.48
N LYS A 180 77.79 95.96 -28.51
CA LYS A 180 76.44 95.69 -27.95
C LYS A 180 75.65 94.70 -28.79
N MET A 181 75.80 94.71 -30.12
CA MET A 181 75.18 93.71 -30.99
C MET A 181 75.85 92.35 -30.82
N ASP A 182 77.18 92.29 -30.69
CA ASP A 182 77.90 91.06 -30.34
C ASP A 182 77.38 90.47 -29.02
N VAL A 183 77.18 91.29 -27.97
CA VAL A 183 76.60 90.82 -26.69
C VAL A 183 75.16 90.29 -26.84
N ILE A 184 74.39 90.73 -27.84
CA ILE A 184 73.05 90.21 -28.12
C ILE A 184 73.11 88.90 -28.92
N ILE A 185 74.08 88.76 -29.84
CA ILE A 185 74.30 87.55 -30.65
C ILE A 185 74.92 86.45 -29.77
N SER A 186 76.02 86.73 -29.07
CA SER A 186 76.69 85.81 -28.14
C SER A 186 75.83 85.42 -26.92
N ARG A 187 74.75 86.15 -26.61
CA ARG A 187 73.75 85.71 -25.62
C ARG A 187 72.99 84.44 -26.01
N LYS A 188 73.16 83.94 -27.24
CA LYS A 188 72.69 82.63 -27.70
C LYS A 188 73.84 81.64 -27.98
N GLU A 189 75.06 82.12 -28.13
CA GLU A 189 76.24 81.33 -28.54
C GLU A 189 77.38 81.45 -27.52
N GLY A 190 77.20 80.77 -26.39
CA GLY A 190 78.29 80.42 -25.47
C GLY A 190 78.47 81.33 -24.25
N SER A 191 77.79 81.01 -23.16
CA SER A 191 78.23 81.37 -21.79
C SER A 191 78.25 80.12 -20.90
N GLY A 192 79.38 79.43 -20.89
CA GLY A 192 79.73 78.43 -19.88
C GLY A 192 81.00 78.86 -19.14
N PHE A 193 81.30 78.20 -18.02
CA PHE A 193 82.42 78.50 -17.09
C PHE A 193 82.25 79.85 -16.33
N ASP A 194 82.66 79.98 -15.06
CA ASP A 194 83.31 79.04 -14.11
C ASP A 194 82.94 79.46 -12.65
N HIS A 195 83.00 78.64 -11.59
CA HIS A 195 83.35 77.21 -11.44
C HIS A 195 82.41 76.54 -10.41
N ASN A 196 82.04 75.27 -10.66
CA ASN A 196 81.66 74.23 -9.67
C ASN A 196 80.98 72.99 -10.30
N GLU A 197 80.73 72.97 -11.62
CA GLU A 197 79.79 72.00 -12.23
C GLU A 197 80.18 70.52 -12.08
N ASP A 198 81.46 70.17 -11.97
CA ASP A 198 81.89 68.75 -11.92
C ASP A 198 81.37 68.01 -10.67
N ASP A 199 81.29 68.69 -9.52
CA ASP A 199 80.81 68.10 -8.26
C ASP A 199 79.27 67.94 -8.27
N GLU A 200 78.52 68.93 -8.76
CA GLU A 200 77.06 68.82 -8.93
C GLU A 200 76.69 67.82 -10.05
N LEU A 201 77.46 67.75 -11.13
CA LEU A 201 77.22 66.81 -12.23
C LEU A 201 77.57 65.37 -11.82
N CYS A 202 78.61 65.16 -11.01
CA CYS A 202 78.85 63.88 -10.35
C CYS A 202 77.71 63.52 -9.38
N ARG A 203 77.28 64.42 -8.50
CA ARG A 203 76.16 64.18 -7.58
C ARG A 203 74.84 63.88 -8.32
N LEU A 204 74.58 64.54 -9.45
CA LEU A 204 73.42 64.26 -10.31
C LEU A 204 73.56 62.92 -11.03
N LYS A 205 74.75 62.58 -11.52
CA LYS A 205 75.06 61.28 -12.16
C LYS A 205 74.92 60.12 -11.18
N ASP A 206 75.41 60.26 -9.96
CA ASP A 206 75.29 59.26 -8.90
C ASP A 206 73.84 59.13 -8.41
N ARG A 207 73.09 60.24 -8.35
CA ARG A 207 71.64 60.25 -8.10
C ARG A 207 70.88 59.51 -9.21
N ILE A 208 71.24 59.72 -10.47
CA ILE A 208 70.64 59.03 -11.62
C ILE A 208 71.01 57.54 -11.64
N GLY A 209 72.27 57.19 -11.33
CA GLY A 209 72.70 55.80 -11.18
C GLY A 209 71.91 55.09 -10.08
N SER A 210 71.85 55.68 -8.89
CA SER A 210 71.05 55.17 -7.76
C SER A 210 69.58 54.96 -8.11
N LEU A 211 68.97 55.91 -8.84
CA LEU A 211 67.58 55.82 -9.30
C LEU A 211 67.38 54.79 -10.43
N LEU A 212 68.40 54.50 -11.24
CA LEU A 212 68.37 53.44 -12.26
C LEU A 212 68.49 52.06 -11.62
N ASP A 213 69.42 51.88 -10.68
CA ASP A 213 69.57 50.66 -9.89
C ASP A 213 68.32 50.38 -9.06
N GLU A 214 67.72 51.41 -8.46
CA GLU A 214 66.41 51.33 -7.78
C GLU A 214 65.29 50.95 -8.77
N ASN A 215 65.27 51.52 -9.98
CA ASN A 215 64.28 51.15 -11.01
C ASN A 215 64.40 49.68 -11.42
N GLU A 216 65.62 49.19 -11.62
CA GLU A 216 65.87 47.81 -12.05
C GLU A 216 65.59 46.81 -10.92
N HIS A 217 65.92 47.17 -9.67
CA HIS A 217 65.52 46.41 -8.48
C HIS A 217 63.98 46.36 -8.30
N LEU A 218 63.29 47.49 -8.50
CA LEU A 218 61.82 47.55 -8.48
C LEU A 218 61.18 46.75 -9.61
N ARG A 219 61.79 46.70 -10.81
CA ARG A 219 61.37 45.80 -11.90
C ARG A 219 61.55 44.33 -11.52
N GLY A 220 62.64 43.99 -10.82
CA GLY A 220 62.86 42.65 -10.24
C GLY A 220 61.71 42.26 -9.30
N LEU A 221 61.46 43.08 -8.28
CA LEU A 221 60.35 42.90 -7.33
C LEU A 221 58.99 42.80 -8.02
N LEU A 222 58.69 43.65 -9.00
CA LEU A 222 57.45 43.60 -9.78
C LEU A 222 57.36 42.35 -10.66
N SER A 223 58.48 41.85 -11.18
CA SER A 223 58.55 40.58 -11.93
C SER A 223 58.22 39.40 -11.02
N ASP A 224 58.79 39.36 -9.82
CA ASP A 224 58.56 38.28 -8.86
C ASP A 224 57.15 38.32 -8.25
N ARG A 225 56.63 39.50 -7.88
CA ARG A 225 55.22 39.66 -7.50
C ARG A 225 54.26 39.28 -8.64
N ARG A 226 54.64 39.50 -9.90
CA ARG A 226 53.87 39.04 -11.07
C ARG A 226 53.92 37.52 -11.26
N LYS A 227 55.03 36.85 -10.94
CA LYS A 227 55.13 35.37 -10.92
C LYS A 227 54.28 34.78 -9.79
N GLU A 228 54.36 35.38 -8.60
CA GLU A 228 53.56 35.00 -7.42
C GLU A 228 52.06 35.17 -7.68
N ALA A 229 51.62 36.33 -8.21
CA ALA A 229 50.22 36.56 -8.57
C ALA A 229 49.71 35.57 -9.62
N LYS A 230 50.55 35.16 -10.60
CA LYS A 230 50.19 34.09 -11.55
C LYS A 230 50.02 32.74 -10.87
N LYS A 231 50.90 32.38 -9.94
CA LYS A 231 50.81 31.12 -9.16
C LYS A 231 49.59 31.09 -8.25
N LEU A 232 49.29 32.21 -7.58
CA LEU A 232 48.08 32.35 -6.78
C LEU A 232 46.82 32.29 -7.68
N SER A 233 46.85 32.93 -8.85
CA SER A 233 45.75 32.86 -9.82
C SER A 233 45.48 31.44 -10.32
N SER A 234 46.51 30.62 -10.60
CA SER A 234 46.29 29.22 -10.95
C SER A 234 45.75 28.43 -9.76
N GLN A 235 46.32 28.61 -8.55
CA GLN A 235 45.82 27.95 -7.34
C GLN A 235 44.36 28.31 -7.01
N VAL A 236 43.91 29.54 -7.27
CA VAL A 236 42.50 29.94 -7.12
C VAL A 236 41.61 29.25 -8.15
N VAL A 237 42.04 29.14 -9.41
CA VAL A 237 41.28 28.41 -10.45
C VAL A 237 41.23 26.91 -10.15
N ASP A 238 42.33 26.30 -9.71
CA ASP A 238 42.39 24.90 -9.30
C ASP A 238 41.49 24.64 -8.09
N ALA A 239 41.52 25.52 -7.08
CA ALA A 239 40.65 25.45 -5.92
C ALA A 239 39.16 25.61 -6.30
N GLN A 240 38.82 26.58 -7.14
CA GLN A 240 37.45 26.77 -7.64
C GLN A 240 36.97 25.55 -8.44
N SER A 241 37.85 24.97 -9.26
CA SER A 241 37.57 23.76 -10.02
C SER A 241 37.33 22.55 -9.10
N ASN A 242 38.07 22.45 -8.00
CA ASN A 242 37.89 21.39 -7.00
C ASN A 242 36.63 21.60 -6.15
N VAL A 243 36.32 22.83 -5.71
CA VAL A 243 35.06 23.15 -5.03
C VAL A 243 33.86 22.78 -5.92
N ALA A 244 33.90 23.12 -7.21
CA ALA A 244 32.84 22.73 -8.15
C ALA A 244 32.69 21.20 -8.30
N ARG A 245 33.80 20.43 -8.24
CA ARG A 245 33.75 18.96 -8.21
C ARG A 245 33.16 18.44 -6.89
N HIS A 246 33.52 19.04 -5.75
CA HIS A 246 32.98 18.67 -4.45
C HIS A 246 31.48 18.92 -4.36
N SER A 247 30.99 20.11 -4.72
CA SER A 247 29.55 20.41 -4.70
C SER A 247 28.73 19.54 -5.68
N LEU A 248 29.31 19.14 -6.82
CA LEU A 248 28.69 18.18 -7.73
C LEU A 248 28.64 16.75 -7.14
N ALA A 249 29.64 16.35 -6.36
CA ALA A 249 29.64 15.06 -5.65
C ALA A 249 28.70 15.09 -4.44
N GLU A 250 28.66 16.18 -3.68
CA GLU A 250 27.75 16.41 -2.56
C GLU A 250 26.29 16.39 -3.02
N SER A 251 25.96 16.99 -4.17
CA SER A 251 24.62 16.90 -4.77
C SER A 251 24.23 15.43 -5.03
N LYS A 252 25.09 14.66 -5.71
CA LYS A 252 24.82 13.24 -6.00
C LYS A 252 24.67 12.38 -4.75
N LEU A 253 25.52 12.61 -3.74
CA LEU A 253 25.42 11.91 -2.46
C LEU A 253 24.18 12.33 -1.67
N SER A 254 23.65 13.54 -1.88
CA SER A 254 22.35 13.96 -1.34
C SER A 254 21.19 13.26 -2.06
N ASP A 255 21.25 13.15 -3.39
CA ASP A 255 20.25 12.44 -4.20
C ASP A 255 20.23 10.95 -3.81
N GLU A 256 21.38 10.29 -3.75
CA GLU A 256 21.55 8.88 -3.31
C GLU A 256 21.07 8.66 -1.86
N LEU A 257 21.24 9.65 -0.96
CA LEU A 257 20.77 9.59 0.42
C LEU A 257 19.24 9.73 0.53
N GLU A 258 18.61 10.55 -0.31
CA GLU A 258 17.15 10.67 -0.37
C GLU A 258 16.52 9.40 -0.97
N ASP A 259 17.10 8.83 -2.03
CA ASP A 259 16.69 7.54 -2.59
C ASP A 259 16.79 6.41 -1.55
N LEU A 260 17.93 6.28 -0.83
CA LEU A 260 18.10 5.28 0.23
C LEU A 260 17.11 5.45 1.39
N LYS A 261 16.75 6.69 1.72
CA LYS A 261 15.76 7.02 2.76
C LYS A 261 14.34 6.67 2.32
N ILE A 262 13.98 6.91 1.06
CA ILE A 262 12.72 6.47 0.46
C ILE A 262 12.66 4.95 0.42
N GLU A 263 13.74 4.28 -0.02
CA GLU A 263 13.84 2.82 -0.08
C GLU A 263 13.72 2.17 1.30
N SER A 264 14.33 2.77 2.34
CA SER A 264 14.14 2.34 3.73
C SER A 264 12.68 2.47 4.17
N HIS A 265 12.05 3.63 3.94
CA HIS A 265 10.66 3.84 4.35
C HIS A 265 9.69 2.90 3.61
N LEU A 266 9.95 2.60 2.34
CA LEU A 266 9.18 1.62 1.57
C LEU A 266 9.39 0.19 2.08
N ARG A 267 10.59 -0.19 2.54
CA ARG A 267 10.83 -1.46 3.25
C ARG A 267 10.02 -1.54 4.54
N ASP A 268 10.10 -0.50 5.39
CA ASP A 268 9.39 -0.47 6.67
C ASP A 268 7.86 -0.59 6.47
N LEU A 269 7.31 0.13 5.49
CA LEU A 269 5.89 0.04 5.11
C LEU A 269 5.52 -1.33 4.55
N LEU A 270 6.39 -1.95 3.75
CA LEU A 270 6.16 -3.28 3.19
C LEU A 270 6.16 -4.34 4.29
N GLU A 271 7.14 -4.32 5.20
CA GLU A 271 7.21 -5.26 6.34
C GLU A 271 5.98 -5.12 7.25
N LEU A 272 5.59 -3.89 7.60
CA LEU A 272 4.35 -3.64 8.36
C LEU A 272 3.08 -4.09 7.60
N SER A 273 3.08 -4.02 6.27
CA SER A 273 1.94 -4.51 5.47
C SER A 273 1.85 -6.03 5.45
N VAL A 274 2.99 -6.74 5.31
CA VAL A 274 3.06 -8.21 5.34
C VAL A 274 2.73 -8.73 6.74
N LEU A 275 3.26 -8.12 7.80
CA LEU A 275 2.94 -8.48 9.17
C LEU A 275 1.43 -8.32 9.44
N ARG A 276 0.82 -7.20 9.03
CA ARG A 276 -0.63 -6.98 9.18
C ARG A 276 -1.45 -8.03 8.43
N GLU A 277 -1.09 -8.37 7.20
CA GLU A 277 -1.77 -9.39 6.40
C GLU A 277 -1.67 -10.77 7.07
N VAL A 278 -0.48 -11.14 7.52
CA VAL A 278 -0.24 -12.41 8.24
C VAL A 278 -1.04 -12.45 9.56
N PHE A 279 -1.02 -11.40 10.37
CA PHE A 279 -1.81 -11.34 11.61
C PHE A 279 -3.32 -11.40 11.34
N GLY A 280 -3.84 -10.65 10.37
CA GLY A 280 -5.25 -10.74 9.97
C GLY A 280 -5.63 -12.12 9.45
N SER A 281 -4.74 -12.81 8.72
CA SER A 281 -4.96 -14.19 8.29
C SER A 281 -5.05 -15.18 9.45
N TYR A 282 -4.30 -14.95 10.54
CA TYR A 282 -4.40 -15.75 11.77
C TYR A 282 -5.61 -15.39 12.62
N GLU A 283 -5.99 -14.11 12.69
CA GLU A 283 -7.17 -13.62 13.39
C GLU A 283 -8.46 -14.24 12.78
N ASN A 284 -8.59 -14.19 11.45
CA ASN A 284 -9.67 -14.87 10.72
C ASN A 284 -9.68 -16.39 10.97
N GLN A 285 -8.52 -17.06 10.93
CA GLN A 285 -8.43 -18.50 11.21
C GLN A 285 -8.85 -18.84 12.65
N ILE A 286 -8.54 -17.98 13.63
CA ILE A 286 -8.94 -18.15 15.03
C ILE A 286 -10.46 -18.00 15.15
N ASP A 287 -11.05 -17.00 14.48
CA ASP A 287 -12.51 -16.80 14.49
C ASP A 287 -13.27 -17.94 13.77
N ASP A 288 -12.76 -18.45 12.65
CA ASP A 288 -13.29 -19.66 12.00
C ASP A 288 -13.30 -20.87 12.96
N HIS A 289 -12.19 -21.12 13.67
CA HIS A 289 -12.09 -22.21 14.66
C HIS A 289 -12.98 -21.96 15.89
N ASN A 290 -13.12 -20.71 16.34
CA ASN A 290 -14.02 -20.35 17.43
C ASN A 290 -15.49 -20.62 17.03
N GLN A 291 -15.86 -20.29 15.79
CA GLN A 291 -17.19 -20.55 15.25
C GLN A 291 -17.46 -22.06 15.10
N GLU A 292 -16.46 -22.85 14.70
CA GLU A 292 -16.56 -24.31 14.70
C GLU A 292 -16.68 -24.89 16.13
N GLU A 293 -15.91 -24.40 17.12
CA GLU A 293 -16.08 -24.86 18.51
C GLU A 293 -17.48 -24.52 19.05
N CYS A 294 -18.01 -23.32 18.74
CA CYS A 294 -19.37 -22.94 19.14
C CYS A 294 -20.43 -23.86 18.52
N PHE A 295 -20.31 -24.16 17.23
CA PHE A 295 -21.22 -25.09 16.54
C PHE A 295 -21.12 -26.52 17.09
N LEU A 296 -19.91 -27.04 17.29
CA LEU A 296 -19.70 -28.37 17.87
C LEU A 296 -20.20 -28.47 19.32
N ARG A 297 -20.06 -27.39 20.10
CA ARG A 297 -20.59 -27.29 21.47
C ARG A 297 -22.12 -27.25 21.50
N GLU A 298 -22.76 -26.51 20.59
CA GLU A 298 -24.22 -26.49 20.45
C GLU A 298 -24.76 -27.87 20.03
N LEU A 299 -24.11 -28.51 19.05
CA LEU A 299 -24.42 -29.88 18.62
C LEU A 299 -24.25 -30.90 19.77
N LEU A 300 -23.22 -30.76 20.59
CA LEU A 300 -22.98 -31.63 21.74
C LEU A 300 -24.08 -31.49 22.80
N MET A 301 -24.47 -30.26 23.15
CA MET A 301 -25.60 -29.99 24.06
C MET A 301 -26.90 -30.64 23.54
N GLU A 302 -27.17 -30.51 22.24
CA GLU A 302 -28.34 -31.14 21.59
C GLU A 302 -28.30 -32.68 21.68
N LYS A 303 -27.11 -33.30 21.58
CA LYS A 303 -26.97 -34.75 21.77
C LYS A 303 -27.10 -35.17 23.23
N GLU A 304 -26.64 -34.38 24.19
CA GLU A 304 -26.82 -34.66 25.61
C GLU A 304 -28.30 -34.58 26.03
N GLU A 305 -29.05 -33.60 25.53
CA GLU A 305 -30.50 -33.50 25.77
C GLU A 305 -31.29 -34.67 25.14
N ARG A 306 -30.97 -35.04 23.90
CA ARG A 306 -31.51 -36.24 23.24
C ARG A 306 -31.16 -37.54 23.98
N LEU A 307 -29.98 -37.63 24.59
CA LEU A 307 -29.59 -38.78 25.42
C LEU A 307 -30.32 -38.80 26.77
N LEU A 308 -30.53 -37.64 27.40
CA LEU A 308 -31.25 -37.51 28.67
C LEU A 308 -32.73 -37.91 28.53
N THR A 309 -33.39 -37.45 27.46
CA THR A 309 -34.77 -37.81 27.12
C THR A 309 -34.90 -39.31 26.81
N MET A 310 -34.07 -39.86 25.91
CA MET A 310 -34.05 -41.30 25.63
C MET A 310 -33.76 -42.16 26.88
N SER A 311 -32.94 -41.65 27.81
CA SER A 311 -32.69 -42.31 29.09
C SER A 311 -33.96 -42.31 29.96
N GLY A 312 -34.67 -41.18 30.05
CA GLY A 312 -35.95 -41.07 30.76
C GLY A 312 -36.99 -42.07 30.23
N ASP A 313 -37.21 -42.10 28.91
CA ASP A 313 -38.15 -43.04 28.28
C ASP A 313 -37.75 -44.50 28.52
N LYS A 314 -36.46 -44.83 28.46
CA LYS A 314 -35.95 -46.17 28.80
C LYS A 314 -36.23 -46.56 30.25
N HIS A 315 -36.17 -45.62 31.20
CA HIS A 315 -36.53 -45.89 32.60
C HIS A 315 -38.05 -46.06 32.77
N LYS A 316 -38.86 -45.27 32.06
CA LYS A 316 -40.33 -45.39 32.05
C LYS A 316 -40.78 -46.73 31.47
N LEU A 317 -40.28 -47.10 30.28
CA LEU A 317 -40.55 -48.39 29.64
C LEU A 317 -40.11 -49.57 30.52
N LYS A 318 -38.99 -49.46 31.23
CA LYS A 318 -38.58 -50.47 32.21
C LYS A 318 -39.60 -50.60 33.35
N TYR A 319 -40.05 -49.49 33.92
CA TYR A 319 -41.04 -49.50 35.01
C TYR A 319 -42.42 -50.05 34.57
N GLU A 320 -42.84 -49.79 33.34
CA GLU A 320 -44.05 -50.38 32.74
C GLU A 320 -43.88 -51.88 32.48
N ASN A 321 -42.71 -52.31 31.98
CA ASN A 321 -42.37 -53.72 31.80
C ASN A 321 -42.30 -54.48 33.14
N ASP A 322 -41.69 -53.92 34.17
CA ASP A 322 -41.57 -54.55 35.49
C ASP A 322 -42.96 -54.69 36.16
N GLN A 323 -43.88 -53.74 35.93
CA GLN A 323 -45.30 -53.89 36.30
C GLN A 323 -46.00 -55.00 35.51
N LEU A 324 -45.82 -55.06 34.18
CA LEU A 324 -46.40 -56.12 33.35
C LEU A 324 -45.92 -57.51 33.76
N ILE A 325 -44.63 -57.66 34.10
CA ILE A 325 -44.07 -58.91 34.64
C ILE A 325 -44.75 -59.29 35.97
N SER A 326 -44.98 -58.32 36.87
CA SER A 326 -45.70 -58.56 38.13
C SER A 326 -47.16 -58.99 37.91
N ILE A 327 -47.87 -58.34 36.99
CA ILE A 327 -49.25 -58.68 36.63
C ILE A 327 -49.33 -60.06 35.96
N VAL A 328 -48.43 -60.38 35.02
CA VAL A 328 -48.40 -61.68 34.36
C VAL A 328 -47.99 -62.79 35.34
N GLY A 329 -47.00 -62.55 36.19
CA GLY A 329 -46.53 -63.51 37.20
C GLY A 329 -47.63 -63.86 38.21
N SER A 330 -48.29 -62.86 38.80
CA SER A 330 -49.40 -63.09 39.73
C SER A 330 -50.58 -63.84 39.09
N LYS A 331 -50.92 -63.52 37.84
CA LYS A 331 -51.98 -64.20 37.09
C LYS A 331 -51.62 -65.63 36.68
N LEU A 332 -50.34 -65.90 36.43
CA LEU A 332 -49.83 -67.24 36.18
C LEU A 332 -49.85 -68.10 37.46
N VAL A 333 -49.49 -67.54 38.61
CA VAL A 333 -49.62 -68.22 39.92
C VAL A 333 -51.09 -68.55 40.21
N GLN A 334 -52.01 -67.59 40.06
CA GLN A 334 -53.45 -67.84 40.24
C GLN A 334 -53.95 -68.96 39.32
N HIS A 335 -53.57 -68.97 38.03
CA HIS A 335 -53.98 -70.03 37.11
C HIS A 335 -53.33 -71.39 37.44
N HIS A 336 -52.16 -71.42 38.10
CA HIS A 336 -51.55 -72.65 38.60
C HIS A 336 -52.33 -73.20 39.80
N GLU A 337 -52.69 -72.34 40.75
CA GLU A 337 -53.52 -72.70 41.92
C GLU A 337 -54.92 -73.20 41.48
N GLU A 338 -55.55 -72.54 40.50
CA GLU A 338 -56.81 -72.98 39.89
C GLU A 338 -56.67 -74.32 39.14
N PHE A 339 -55.54 -74.56 38.47
CA PHE A 339 -55.28 -75.82 37.77
C PHE A 339 -55.05 -76.98 38.75
N ASP A 340 -54.27 -76.75 39.81
CA ASP A 340 -53.97 -77.77 40.82
C ASP A 340 -55.25 -78.20 41.56
N LEU A 341 -56.13 -77.25 41.90
CA LEU A 341 -57.44 -77.53 42.47
C LEU A 341 -58.32 -78.43 41.57
N VAL A 342 -58.32 -78.16 40.25
CA VAL A 342 -59.04 -78.99 39.26
C VAL A 342 -58.40 -80.37 39.10
N ASN A 343 -57.08 -80.48 39.22
CA ASN A 343 -56.37 -81.76 39.21
C ASN A 343 -56.69 -82.60 40.47
N ASP A 344 -56.80 -81.98 41.64
CA ASP A 344 -57.19 -82.64 42.89
C ASP A 344 -58.66 -83.11 42.85
N GLU A 345 -59.59 -82.28 42.32
CA GLU A 345 -60.96 -82.72 42.06
C GLU A 345 -61.01 -83.92 41.09
N LEU A 346 -60.26 -83.86 39.98
CA LEU A 346 -60.17 -84.95 39.00
C LEU A 346 -59.61 -86.23 39.63
N THR A 347 -58.65 -86.10 40.55
CA THR A 347 -58.09 -87.23 41.31
C THR A 347 -59.14 -87.85 42.23
N MET A 348 -59.88 -87.06 43.02
CA MET A 348 -61.00 -87.58 43.82
C MET A 348 -62.12 -88.21 42.97
N PHE A 349 -62.41 -87.69 41.79
CA PHE A 349 -63.37 -88.31 40.87
C PHE A 349 -62.85 -89.65 40.32
N ARG A 350 -61.55 -89.75 40.02
CA ARG A 350 -60.91 -91.01 39.60
C ARG A 350 -60.97 -92.06 40.70
N GLU A 351 -60.70 -91.70 41.95
CA GLU A 351 -60.80 -92.60 43.11
C GLU A 351 -62.22 -93.14 43.28
N LYS A 352 -63.24 -92.27 43.22
CA LYS A 352 -64.66 -92.67 43.29
C LYS A 352 -65.09 -93.58 42.14
N VAL A 353 -64.51 -93.43 40.95
CA VAL A 353 -64.74 -94.37 39.83
C VAL A 353 -64.13 -95.73 40.14
N CYS A 354 -62.91 -95.79 40.68
CA CYS A 354 -62.29 -97.04 41.12
C CYS A 354 -63.12 -97.75 42.23
N GLU A 355 -63.64 -96.99 43.20
CA GLU A 355 -64.55 -97.52 44.24
C GLU A 355 -65.83 -98.13 43.63
N GLN A 356 -66.44 -97.43 42.66
CA GLN A 356 -67.62 -97.94 41.96
C GLN A 356 -67.32 -99.17 41.10
N GLU A 357 -66.18 -99.23 40.42
CA GLU A 357 -65.74 -100.41 39.65
C GLU A 357 -65.52 -101.63 40.55
N LEU A 358 -64.97 -101.44 41.75
CA LEU A 358 -64.81 -102.50 42.76
C LEU A 358 -66.17 -103.02 43.25
N LEU A 359 -67.11 -102.13 43.60
CA LEU A 359 -68.47 -102.53 44.02
C LEU A 359 -69.24 -103.25 42.90
N ILE A 360 -69.05 -102.85 41.64
CA ILE A 360 -69.64 -103.53 40.48
C ILE A 360 -69.02 -104.92 40.28
N LEU A 361 -67.72 -105.09 40.53
CA LEU A 361 -67.05 -106.40 40.49
C LEU A 361 -67.53 -107.32 41.61
N GLU A 362 -67.69 -106.81 42.83
CA GLU A 362 -68.21 -107.55 43.99
C GLU A 362 -69.65 -108.03 43.76
N PHE A 363 -70.57 -107.11 43.41
CA PHE A 363 -71.96 -107.45 43.11
C PHE A 363 -72.09 -108.43 41.93
N LYS A 364 -71.21 -108.34 40.92
CA LYS A 364 -71.16 -109.32 39.82
C LYS A 364 -70.71 -110.71 40.31
N GLY A 365 -69.79 -110.76 41.27
CA GLY A 365 -69.40 -111.98 41.99
C GLY A 365 -70.58 -112.58 42.74
N GLU A 366 -71.25 -111.80 43.59
CA GLU A 366 -72.45 -112.20 44.33
C GLU A 366 -73.55 -112.72 43.39
N SER A 367 -73.85 -111.98 42.32
CA SER A 367 -74.85 -112.37 41.30
C SER A 367 -74.51 -113.70 40.63
N SER A 368 -73.23 -113.98 40.37
CA SER A 368 -72.80 -115.27 39.81
C SER A 368 -72.94 -116.42 40.82
N SER A 369 -72.68 -116.17 42.11
CA SER A 369 -72.87 -117.13 43.20
C SER A 369 -74.35 -117.43 43.45
N MET A 370 -75.18 -116.38 43.51
CA MET A 370 -76.65 -116.46 43.60
C MET A 370 -77.23 -117.28 42.44
N LYS A 371 -76.69 -117.13 41.23
CA LYS A 371 -77.08 -117.93 40.08
C LYS A 371 -76.72 -119.41 40.25
N SER A 372 -75.50 -119.75 40.69
CA SER A 372 -75.13 -121.15 40.97
C SER A 372 -76.08 -121.78 41.99
N CYS A 373 -76.34 -121.07 43.09
CA CYS A 373 -77.28 -121.51 44.13
C CYS A 373 -78.70 -121.75 43.59
N LEU A 374 -79.19 -120.91 42.66
CA LEU A 374 -80.46 -121.12 41.98
C LEU A 374 -80.44 -122.33 41.03
N ASP A 375 -79.38 -122.50 40.24
CA ASP A 375 -79.20 -123.64 39.33
C ASP A 375 -79.07 -124.97 40.11
N GLU A 376 -78.47 -124.95 41.31
CA GLU A 376 -78.39 -126.07 42.26
C GLU A 376 -79.75 -126.36 42.92
N ALA A 377 -80.49 -125.33 43.35
CA ALA A 377 -81.83 -125.49 43.91
C ALA A 377 -82.83 -126.05 42.89
N LEU A 378 -82.73 -125.65 41.62
CA LEU A 378 -83.51 -126.21 40.52
C LEU A 378 -83.19 -127.69 40.28
N GLN A 379 -81.93 -128.11 40.44
CA GLN A 379 -81.55 -129.52 40.40
C GLN A 379 -82.14 -130.31 41.58
N GLN A 380 -82.10 -129.78 42.81
CA GLN A 380 -82.73 -130.41 43.97
C GLN A 380 -84.24 -130.57 43.79
N ILE A 381 -84.93 -129.54 43.28
CA ILE A 381 -86.36 -129.61 42.95
C ILE A 381 -86.64 -130.70 41.89
N HIS A 382 -85.74 -130.90 40.92
CA HIS A 382 -85.87 -131.99 39.96
C HIS A 382 -85.71 -133.37 40.63
N VAL A 383 -84.75 -133.55 41.54
CA VAL A 383 -84.57 -134.80 42.31
C VAL A 383 -85.82 -135.11 43.14
N CYS A 384 -86.29 -134.16 43.96
CA CYS A 384 -87.51 -134.34 44.76
C CYS A 384 -88.74 -134.64 43.88
N LYS A 385 -88.81 -134.08 42.66
CA LYS A 385 -89.89 -134.42 41.71
C LYS A 385 -89.84 -135.88 41.25
N GLN A 386 -88.65 -136.45 41.02
CA GLN A 386 -88.49 -137.88 40.69
C GLN A 386 -88.83 -138.76 41.90
N GLU A 387 -88.42 -138.37 43.11
CA GLU A 387 -88.79 -139.08 44.34
C GLU A 387 -90.32 -139.08 44.58
N ILE A 388 -91.00 -137.94 44.35
CA ILE A 388 -92.47 -137.85 44.41
C ILE A 388 -93.13 -138.79 43.38
N ILE A 389 -92.56 -138.94 42.17
CA ILE A 389 -93.07 -139.90 41.17
C ILE A 389 -92.95 -141.33 41.70
N GLY A 390 -91.77 -141.75 42.16
CA GLY A 390 -91.55 -143.10 42.71
C GLY A 390 -92.39 -143.40 43.97
N LEU A 391 -92.59 -142.41 44.85
CA LEU A 391 -93.51 -142.52 45.99
C LEU A 391 -94.98 -142.61 45.54
N THR A 392 -95.37 -141.94 44.46
CA THR A 392 -96.71 -142.04 43.88
C THR A 392 -96.95 -143.41 43.26
N GLU A 393 -95.98 -143.95 42.51
CA GLU A 393 -96.02 -145.32 41.96
C GLU A 393 -96.13 -146.37 43.08
N SER A 394 -95.34 -146.22 44.14
CA SER A 394 -95.43 -147.05 45.35
C SER A 394 -96.81 -146.96 46.02
N LEU A 395 -97.36 -145.75 46.16
CA LEU A 395 -98.68 -145.53 46.76
C LEU A 395 -99.81 -146.13 45.91
N THR A 396 -99.75 -146.02 44.58
CA THR A 396 -100.74 -146.66 43.69
C THR A 396 -100.68 -148.19 43.78
N SER A 397 -99.47 -148.75 43.85
CA SER A 397 -99.26 -150.20 44.08
C SER A 397 -99.84 -150.65 45.43
N MET A 398 -99.62 -149.87 46.49
CA MET A 398 -100.16 -150.11 47.82
C MET A 398 -101.69 -149.96 47.87
N SER A 399 -102.26 -149.03 47.11
CA SER A 399 -103.71 -148.84 47.02
C SER A 399 -104.40 -149.98 46.26
N LEU A 400 -103.76 -150.60 45.26
CA LEU A 400 -104.28 -151.80 44.59
C LEU A 400 -104.34 -152.98 45.57
N ALA A 401 -103.26 -153.24 46.31
CA ALA A 401 -103.23 -154.28 47.35
C ALA A 401 -104.25 -154.02 48.49
N LEU A 402 -104.54 -152.75 48.80
CA LEU A 402 -105.60 -152.38 49.74
C LEU A 402 -107.00 -152.65 49.18
N GLU A 403 -107.24 -152.45 47.88
CA GLU A 403 -108.52 -152.74 47.24
C GLU A 403 -108.79 -154.25 47.19
N GLU A 404 -107.78 -155.07 46.87
CA GLU A 404 -107.83 -156.53 46.99
C GLU A 404 -108.19 -156.95 48.43
N ALA A 405 -107.56 -156.34 49.45
CA ALA A 405 -107.86 -156.61 50.86
C ALA A 405 -109.27 -156.14 51.28
N LYS A 406 -109.84 -155.09 50.66
CA LYS A 406 -111.24 -154.72 50.86
C LYS A 406 -112.19 -155.74 50.24
N GLU A 407 -111.89 -156.28 49.06
CA GLU A 407 -112.74 -157.28 48.40
C GLU A 407 -112.80 -158.58 49.21
N GLN A 408 -111.66 -159.03 49.77
CA GLN A 408 -111.62 -160.12 50.74
C GLN A 408 -112.51 -159.85 51.95
N ASN A 409 -112.41 -158.66 52.56
CA ASN A 409 -113.27 -158.27 53.70
C ASN A 409 -114.76 -158.15 53.32
N ALA A 410 -115.10 -157.70 52.10
CA ALA A 410 -116.47 -157.58 51.63
C ALA A 410 -117.16 -158.96 51.51
N SER A 411 -116.41 -160.01 51.17
CA SER A 411 -116.89 -161.40 51.18
C SER A 411 -117.21 -161.89 52.61
N LEU A 412 -116.37 -161.53 53.58
CA LEU A 412 -116.59 -161.82 55.00
C LEU A 412 -117.85 -161.10 55.53
N ASP A 413 -117.97 -159.81 55.21
CA ASP A 413 -119.06 -158.96 55.69
C ASP A 413 -120.43 -159.31 55.07
N ALA A 414 -120.45 -159.86 53.85
CA ALA A 414 -121.65 -160.48 53.27
C ALA A 414 -122.15 -161.66 54.13
N THR A 415 -121.24 -162.47 54.67
CA THR A 415 -121.54 -163.61 55.55
C THR A 415 -122.08 -163.15 56.92
N ILE A 416 -121.62 -161.99 57.42
CA ILE A 416 -122.06 -161.42 58.70
C ILE A 416 -123.48 -160.81 58.60
N ARG A 417 -123.83 -160.23 57.44
CA ARG A 417 -125.09 -159.48 57.24
C ARG A 417 -126.37 -160.30 57.27
N GLU A 418 -126.31 -161.63 57.23
CA GLU A 418 -127.49 -162.51 57.31
C GLU A 418 -128.03 -162.65 58.74
N MET A 419 -127.21 -162.43 59.79
CA MET A 419 -127.55 -162.91 61.15
C MET A 419 -128.37 -161.96 62.06
N LYS A 420 -128.44 -160.63 61.86
CA LYS A 420 -128.99 -159.69 62.87
C LYS A 420 -129.65 -158.40 62.33
N ARG A 421 -130.76 -157.94 62.97
CA ARG A 421 -131.36 -156.58 62.80
C ARG A 421 -132.30 -156.16 63.96
N THR A 422 -131.97 -155.10 64.73
CA THR A 422 -132.90 -154.22 65.52
C THR A 422 -132.20 -152.99 66.23
N ALA A 423 -132.66 -151.73 65.96
CA ALA A 423 -132.65 -150.44 66.78
C ALA A 423 -131.36 -149.55 67.11
N ALA A 424 -131.54 -148.19 67.28
CA ALA A 424 -130.61 -147.03 67.64
C ALA A 424 -131.42 -145.68 67.93
N PRO A 425 -130.99 -144.35 68.00
CA PRO A 425 -129.69 -143.54 68.08
C PRO A 425 -129.72 -142.20 68.99
N LEU A 426 -128.91 -141.12 68.70
CA LEU A 426 -128.84 -139.66 69.20
C LEU A 426 -127.99 -139.26 70.48
N THR A 427 -127.56 -138.01 70.86
CA THR A 427 -127.65 -136.54 70.42
C THR A 427 -126.26 -135.79 70.54
N ASP A 428 -125.90 -134.48 70.80
CA ASP A 428 -126.41 -133.10 71.22
C ASP A 428 -125.41 -131.96 70.69
N GLY A 429 -125.21 -130.64 71.03
CA GLY A 429 -125.55 -129.57 72.05
C GLY A 429 -124.95 -128.12 71.70
N HIS A 430 -124.99 -127.02 72.53
CA HIS A 430 -124.87 -125.56 72.04
C HIS A 430 -124.48 -124.33 73.00
N ILE A 431 -124.75 -123.01 72.61
CA ILE A 431 -124.61 -121.61 73.25
C ILE A 431 -123.29 -120.77 72.96
N GLY A 432 -123.05 -119.41 72.97
CA GLY A 432 -123.66 -118.01 73.18
C GLY A 432 -122.53 -116.88 73.26
N ASP A 433 -122.51 -115.52 73.44
CA ASP A 433 -123.30 -114.20 73.39
C ASP A 433 -122.27 -112.97 73.58
N ASP A 434 -122.36 -111.59 73.65
CA ASP A 434 -123.27 -110.35 73.62
C ASP A 434 -122.44 -108.96 73.38
N ALA A 435 -122.95 -107.68 73.53
CA ALA A 435 -122.34 -106.36 73.04
C ALA A 435 -122.53 -104.97 73.84
N GLY A 436 -122.14 -103.77 73.30
CA GLY A 436 -122.45 -102.38 73.84
C GLY A 436 -121.79 -101.08 73.19
N PRO A 437 -122.37 -99.83 73.24
CA PRO A 437 -121.87 -98.61 72.49
C PRO A 437 -121.74 -97.22 73.21
N LEU A 438 -120.84 -96.31 72.75
CA LEU A 438 -120.81 -94.86 73.14
C LEU A 438 -120.18 -93.84 72.14
N GLU A 439 -119.34 -94.26 71.18
CA GLU A 439 -118.31 -93.40 70.56
C GLU A 439 -118.75 -92.43 69.43
N GLN A 440 -120.04 -92.38 69.09
CA GLN A 440 -120.47 -91.91 67.77
C GLN A 440 -120.49 -90.37 67.57
N PHE A 441 -120.60 -89.58 68.64
CA PHE A 441 -120.83 -88.12 68.53
C PHE A 441 -119.53 -87.30 68.41
N THR A 442 -118.45 -87.77 69.03
CA THR A 442 -117.09 -87.19 68.92
C THR A 442 -116.52 -87.38 67.52
N LEU A 443 -116.75 -88.56 66.92
CA LEU A 443 -116.28 -88.92 65.58
C LEU A 443 -116.73 -87.91 64.51
N VAL A 444 -118.03 -87.65 64.42
CA VAL A 444 -118.64 -86.77 63.41
C VAL A 444 -118.12 -85.33 63.49
N SER A 445 -117.89 -84.82 64.69
CA SER A 445 -117.37 -83.45 64.90
C SER A 445 -115.93 -83.30 64.40
N MET A 446 -115.11 -84.34 64.61
CA MET A 446 -113.71 -84.40 64.16
C MET A 446 -113.61 -84.64 62.65
N GLU A 447 -114.52 -85.41 62.07
CA GLU A 447 -114.61 -85.68 60.63
C GLU A 447 -114.96 -84.42 59.81
N ILE A 448 -115.90 -83.60 60.29
CA ILE A 448 -116.25 -82.31 59.67
C ILE A 448 -115.04 -81.35 59.67
N LEU A 449 -114.31 -81.27 60.78
CA LEU A 449 -113.12 -80.42 60.89
C LEU A 449 -111.97 -80.90 59.98
N SER A 450 -111.74 -82.21 59.94
CA SER A 450 -110.77 -82.85 59.04
C SER A 450 -111.07 -82.50 57.57
N LYS A 451 -112.33 -82.67 57.15
CA LYS A 451 -112.77 -82.32 55.80
C LYS A 451 -112.56 -80.85 55.48
N ALA A 452 -112.91 -79.94 56.40
CA ALA A 452 -112.69 -78.50 56.21
C ALA A 452 -111.20 -78.13 56.08
N TYR A 453 -110.31 -78.83 56.78
CA TYR A 453 -108.86 -78.65 56.67
C TYR A 453 -108.34 -79.12 55.29
N SER A 454 -108.71 -80.31 54.82
CA SER A 454 -108.31 -80.80 53.49
C SER A 454 -108.89 -79.96 52.34
N ASP A 455 -110.10 -79.41 52.51
CA ASP A 455 -110.69 -78.43 51.57
C ASP A 455 -109.90 -77.11 51.52
N PHE A 456 -109.28 -76.69 52.63
CA PHE A 456 -108.41 -75.52 52.68
C PHE A 456 -107.02 -75.82 52.09
N GLU A 457 -106.42 -76.94 52.47
CA GLU A 457 -105.10 -77.38 52.00
C GLU A 457 -105.08 -77.56 50.48
N SER A 458 -106.09 -78.22 49.91
CA SER A 458 -106.21 -78.42 48.46
C SER A 458 -106.37 -77.10 47.69
N ARG A 459 -107.13 -76.13 48.22
CA ARG A 459 -107.24 -74.77 47.65
C ARG A 459 -105.91 -74.01 47.74
N LEU A 460 -105.18 -74.13 48.85
CA LEU A 460 -103.87 -73.51 49.04
C LEU A 460 -102.84 -74.08 48.07
N ALA A 461 -102.78 -75.41 47.93
CA ALA A 461 -101.92 -76.10 46.97
C ALA A 461 -102.26 -75.74 45.51
N GLN A 462 -103.55 -75.64 45.17
CA GLN A 462 -103.98 -75.19 43.84
C GLN A 462 -103.58 -73.73 43.56
N SER A 463 -103.72 -72.84 44.54
CA SER A 463 -103.29 -71.44 44.46
C SER A 463 -101.78 -71.30 44.28
N MET A 464 -100.98 -72.03 45.07
CA MET A 464 -99.52 -72.09 44.91
C MET A 464 -99.12 -72.60 43.52
N LYS A 465 -99.75 -73.68 43.04
CA LYS A 465 -99.48 -74.23 41.70
C LYS A 465 -99.84 -73.26 40.57
N GLN A 466 -100.91 -72.48 40.70
CA GLN A 466 -101.25 -71.42 39.74
C GLN A 466 -100.23 -70.27 39.78
N ASN A 467 -99.74 -69.89 40.96
CA ASN A 467 -98.74 -68.84 41.11
C ASN A 467 -97.36 -69.28 40.58
N ASP A 468 -96.93 -70.52 40.80
CA ASP A 468 -95.73 -71.09 40.18
C ASP A 468 -95.81 -71.09 38.64
N ILE A 469 -96.93 -71.54 38.07
CA ILE A 469 -97.17 -71.51 36.62
C ILE A 469 -97.14 -70.07 36.06
N ARG A 470 -97.55 -69.06 36.85
CA ARG A 470 -97.44 -67.65 36.49
C ARG A 470 -95.99 -67.14 36.59
N LEU A 471 -95.28 -67.48 37.67
CA LEU A 471 -93.88 -67.09 37.90
C LEU A 471 -92.97 -67.67 36.81
N THR A 472 -93.08 -68.98 36.55
CA THR A 472 -92.37 -69.69 35.49
C THR A 472 -92.65 -69.10 34.10
N ARG A 473 -93.88 -68.61 33.84
CA ARG A 473 -94.22 -67.92 32.59
C ARG A 473 -93.54 -66.56 32.47
N ILE A 474 -93.49 -65.78 33.56
CA ILE A 474 -92.80 -64.49 33.60
C ILE A 474 -91.29 -64.69 33.41
N ILE A 475 -90.68 -65.67 34.09
CA ILE A 475 -89.25 -66.01 33.91
C ILE A 475 -88.95 -66.38 32.45
N ARG A 476 -89.81 -67.20 31.81
CA ARG A 476 -89.69 -67.54 30.39
C ARG A 476 -89.84 -66.34 29.44
N GLN A 477 -90.58 -65.30 29.83
CA GLN A 477 -90.69 -64.04 29.08
C GLN A 477 -89.49 -63.10 29.30
N PHE A 478 -88.86 -63.14 30.48
CA PHE A 478 -87.64 -62.37 30.77
C PHE A 478 -86.38 -62.96 30.12
N ASN A 479 -86.27 -64.28 29.97
CA ASN A 479 -85.08 -64.92 29.37
C ASN A 479 -84.69 -64.37 27.98
N PRO A 480 -85.61 -64.19 27.00
CA PRO A 480 -85.31 -63.52 25.74
C PRO A 480 -84.82 -62.07 25.90
N LEU A 481 -85.34 -61.32 26.87
CA LEU A 481 -84.91 -59.95 27.15
C LEU A 481 -83.48 -59.93 27.74
N VAL A 482 -83.16 -60.85 28.65
CA VAL A 482 -81.79 -61.03 29.19
C VAL A 482 -80.82 -61.40 28.06
N GLN A 483 -81.21 -62.28 27.14
CA GLN A 483 -80.40 -62.61 25.95
C GLN A 483 -80.21 -61.40 25.01
N GLN A 484 -81.25 -60.60 24.76
CA GLN A 484 -81.14 -59.37 23.98
C GLN A 484 -80.21 -58.35 24.65
N VAL A 485 -80.31 -58.16 25.97
CA VAL A 485 -79.38 -57.29 26.74
C VAL A 485 -77.95 -57.82 26.67
N ALA A 486 -77.72 -59.13 26.73
CA ALA A 486 -76.39 -59.72 26.56
C ALA A 486 -75.82 -59.50 25.14
N VAL A 487 -76.66 -59.59 24.09
CA VAL A 487 -76.26 -59.26 22.71
C VAL A 487 -76.00 -57.76 22.53
N LEU A 488 -76.80 -56.89 23.15
CA LEU A 488 -76.59 -55.44 23.13
C LEU A 488 -75.30 -55.05 23.84
N LYS A 489 -75.01 -55.57 25.04
CA LYS A 489 -73.73 -55.36 25.74
C LYS A 489 -72.52 -55.83 24.92
N LYS A 490 -72.64 -56.95 24.18
CA LYS A 490 -71.60 -57.38 23.23
C LYS A 490 -71.42 -56.38 22.08
N LYS A 491 -72.51 -55.86 21.49
CA LYS A 491 -72.42 -54.83 20.43
C LYS A 491 -71.86 -53.50 20.93
N GLU A 492 -72.26 -53.07 22.12
CA GLU A 492 -71.74 -51.90 22.83
C GLU A 492 -70.22 -52.00 23.03
N PHE A 493 -69.75 -53.14 23.55
CA PHE A 493 -68.33 -53.43 23.70
C PHE A 493 -67.57 -53.40 22.36
N TRP A 494 -68.10 -54.05 21.32
CA TRP A 494 -67.50 -54.01 19.98
C TRP A 494 -67.44 -52.59 19.41
N TYR A 495 -68.50 -51.79 19.52
CA TYR A 495 -68.49 -50.40 19.06
C TYR A 495 -67.52 -49.54 19.86
N LYS A 496 -67.39 -49.75 21.18
CA LYS A 496 -66.38 -49.06 22.00
C LYS A 496 -64.97 -49.38 21.51
N GLN A 497 -64.62 -50.67 21.35
CA GLN A 497 -63.30 -51.06 20.84
C GLN A 497 -63.03 -50.51 19.43
N ILE A 498 -64.01 -50.56 18.52
CA ILE A 498 -63.86 -50.03 17.16
C ILE A 498 -63.65 -48.50 17.17
N LEU A 499 -64.29 -47.78 18.09
CA LEU A 499 -64.07 -46.33 18.26
C LEU A 499 -62.68 -46.05 18.84
N GLU A 500 -62.29 -46.77 19.89
CA GLU A 500 -60.99 -46.66 20.57
C GLU A 500 -59.81 -46.95 19.63
N ILE A 501 -59.93 -47.99 18.79
CA ILE A 501 -58.96 -48.30 17.72
C ILE A 501 -58.94 -47.18 16.66
N LYS A 502 -60.09 -46.61 16.30
CA LYS A 502 -60.15 -45.50 15.33
C LYS A 502 -59.50 -44.22 15.88
N CYS A 503 -59.75 -43.87 17.14
CA CYS A 503 -59.07 -42.75 17.79
C CYS A 503 -57.55 -42.96 17.80
N SER A 504 -57.08 -44.11 18.28
CA SER A 504 -55.64 -44.41 18.31
C SER A 504 -54.99 -44.51 16.91
N ASN A 505 -55.75 -44.76 15.84
CA ASN A 505 -55.23 -44.72 14.48
C ASN A 505 -55.26 -43.31 13.88
N LEU A 506 -56.20 -42.45 14.29
CA LEU A 506 -56.23 -41.04 13.92
C LEU A 506 -55.12 -40.26 14.64
N GLU A 507 -54.94 -40.47 15.94
CA GLU A 507 -53.83 -39.89 16.73
C GLU A 507 -52.46 -40.24 16.14
N LYS A 508 -52.29 -41.46 15.62
CA LYS A 508 -51.05 -41.87 14.91
C LYS A 508 -50.90 -41.18 13.55
N ALA A 509 -51.97 -41.04 12.78
CA ALA A 509 -51.95 -40.38 11.49
C ALA A 509 -51.75 -38.86 11.61
N GLU A 510 -52.27 -38.25 12.67
CA GLU A 510 -52.04 -36.86 13.07
C GLU A 510 -50.56 -36.66 13.41
N ALA A 511 -49.99 -37.48 14.30
CA ALA A 511 -48.56 -37.44 14.62
C ALA A 511 -47.63 -37.74 13.43
N GLU A 512 -48.03 -38.62 12.50
CA GLU A 512 -47.30 -38.88 11.25
C GLU A 512 -47.34 -37.68 10.31
N VAL A 513 -48.48 -36.98 10.21
CA VAL A 513 -48.63 -35.74 9.43
C VAL A 513 -47.84 -34.58 10.07
N ASP A 514 -47.81 -34.48 11.40
CA ASP A 514 -47.02 -33.46 12.10
C ASP A 514 -45.51 -33.66 11.86
N VAL A 515 -45.01 -34.89 11.99
CA VAL A 515 -43.60 -35.22 11.71
C VAL A 515 -43.24 -34.97 10.24
N LEU A 516 -44.11 -35.34 9.30
CA LEU A 516 -43.93 -35.01 7.88
C LEU A 516 -44.00 -33.50 7.62
N GLY A 517 -44.77 -32.75 8.42
CA GLY A 517 -44.81 -31.29 8.41
C GLY A 517 -43.48 -30.67 8.83
N ASP A 518 -42.89 -31.13 9.93
CA ASP A 518 -41.55 -30.73 10.39
C ASP A 518 -40.45 -31.11 9.38
N GLU A 519 -40.52 -32.29 8.77
CA GLU A 519 -39.62 -32.68 7.68
C GLU A 519 -39.75 -31.76 6.46
N VAL A 520 -40.98 -31.41 6.05
CA VAL A 520 -41.22 -30.47 4.94
C VAL A 520 -40.74 -29.05 5.28
N GLU A 521 -40.97 -28.53 6.48
CA GLU A 521 -40.51 -27.21 6.90
C GLU A 521 -38.97 -27.16 7.01
N THR A 522 -38.32 -28.20 7.53
CA THR A 522 -36.85 -28.27 7.54
C THR A 522 -36.26 -28.35 6.12
N LEU A 523 -36.90 -29.08 5.20
CA LEU A 523 -36.53 -29.11 3.78
C LEU A 523 -36.75 -27.75 3.09
N LEU A 524 -37.86 -27.06 3.36
CA LEU A 524 -38.11 -25.69 2.87
C LEU A 524 -37.07 -24.70 3.41
N ARG A 525 -36.70 -24.81 4.69
CA ARG A 525 -35.67 -23.97 5.32
C ARG A 525 -34.27 -24.23 4.74
N VAL A 526 -33.96 -25.47 4.35
CA VAL A 526 -32.73 -25.80 3.62
C VAL A 526 -32.78 -25.28 2.18
N LEU A 527 -33.89 -25.48 1.47
CA LEU A 527 -34.10 -24.96 0.12
C LEU A 527 -34.02 -23.42 0.07
N SER A 528 -34.51 -22.74 1.11
CA SER A 528 -34.39 -21.29 1.27
C SER A 528 -32.93 -20.83 1.41
N LYS A 529 -32.13 -21.51 2.25
CA LYS A 529 -30.68 -21.25 2.34
C LYS A 529 -29.97 -21.47 0.99
N ILE A 530 -30.31 -22.53 0.28
CA ILE A 530 -29.75 -22.84 -1.05
C ILE A 530 -30.17 -21.77 -2.07
N TYR A 531 -31.44 -21.36 -2.09
CA TYR A 531 -31.94 -20.30 -2.94
C TYR A 531 -31.20 -18.98 -2.70
N ILE A 532 -31.04 -18.56 -1.44
CA ILE A 532 -30.33 -17.32 -1.07
C ILE A 532 -28.86 -17.37 -1.53
N ALA A 533 -28.18 -18.51 -1.35
CA ALA A 533 -26.80 -18.68 -1.80
C ALA A 533 -26.68 -18.64 -3.34
N LEU A 534 -27.57 -19.32 -4.07
CA LEU A 534 -27.57 -19.32 -5.53
C LEU A 534 -27.98 -17.96 -6.12
N ASP A 535 -28.91 -17.23 -5.48
CA ASP A 535 -29.32 -15.89 -5.93
C ASP A 535 -28.21 -14.85 -5.68
N HIS A 536 -27.44 -14.97 -4.61
CA HIS A 536 -26.22 -14.18 -4.41
C HIS A 536 -25.22 -14.35 -5.58
N TYR A 537 -25.07 -15.56 -6.10
CA TYR A 537 -24.24 -15.86 -7.28
C TYR A 537 -24.98 -15.71 -8.63
N SER A 538 -26.25 -15.30 -8.64
CA SER A 538 -27.09 -15.09 -9.83
C SER A 538 -26.41 -14.30 -10.96
N PRO A 539 -25.63 -13.21 -10.71
CA PRO A 539 -24.91 -12.50 -11.76
C PRO A 539 -23.95 -13.38 -12.59
N VAL A 540 -23.34 -14.39 -11.98
CA VAL A 540 -22.44 -15.35 -12.65
C VAL A 540 -23.21 -16.56 -13.18
N LEU A 541 -24.19 -17.05 -12.40
CA LEU A 541 -24.96 -18.24 -12.73
C LEU A 541 -25.97 -18.03 -13.89
N LYS A 542 -26.31 -16.79 -14.24
CA LYS A 542 -27.09 -16.43 -15.45
C LYS A 542 -26.51 -16.95 -16.77
N HIS A 543 -25.24 -17.32 -16.81
CA HIS A 543 -24.63 -17.96 -17.97
C HIS A 543 -24.95 -19.48 -18.09
N TYR A 544 -25.63 -20.06 -17.10
CA TYR A 544 -26.01 -21.48 -17.06
C TYR A 544 -27.55 -21.61 -17.00
N PRO A 545 -28.24 -21.87 -18.13
CA PRO A 545 -29.70 -21.86 -18.20
C PRO A 545 -30.37 -22.80 -17.19
N GLY A 546 -29.93 -24.05 -17.08
CA GLY A 546 -30.51 -25.02 -16.15
C GLY A 546 -30.40 -24.62 -14.67
N VAL A 547 -29.36 -23.87 -14.28
CA VAL A 547 -29.24 -23.33 -12.90
C VAL A 547 -30.26 -22.21 -12.69
N THR A 548 -30.51 -21.39 -13.72
CA THR A 548 -31.53 -20.33 -13.68
C THR A 548 -32.96 -20.91 -13.66
N GLU A 549 -33.20 -22.02 -14.36
CA GLU A 549 -34.46 -22.77 -14.30
C GLU A 549 -34.70 -23.39 -12.92
N ILE A 550 -33.69 -24.05 -12.34
CA ILE A 550 -33.75 -24.60 -10.97
C ILE A 550 -33.99 -23.49 -9.93
N LEU A 551 -33.34 -22.33 -10.07
CA LEU A 551 -33.54 -21.18 -9.18
C LEU A 551 -34.99 -20.66 -9.23
N ASN A 552 -35.58 -20.57 -10.43
CA ASN A 552 -36.99 -20.20 -10.60
C ASN A 552 -37.96 -21.25 -10.02
N VAL A 553 -37.66 -22.55 -10.15
CA VAL A 553 -38.45 -23.61 -9.51
C VAL A 553 -38.37 -23.49 -7.98
N ALA A 554 -37.16 -23.35 -7.42
CA ALA A 554 -36.95 -23.17 -5.99
C ALA A 554 -37.71 -21.95 -5.44
N HIS A 555 -37.70 -20.82 -6.16
CA HIS A 555 -38.47 -19.63 -5.79
C HIS A 555 -39.98 -19.91 -5.67
N LYS A 556 -40.53 -20.64 -6.65
CA LYS A 556 -41.95 -21.04 -6.68
C LYS A 556 -42.32 -21.98 -5.53
N VAL A 557 -41.47 -22.96 -5.22
CA VAL A 557 -41.67 -23.85 -4.06
C VAL A 557 -41.74 -23.03 -2.76
N LEU A 558 -40.81 -22.08 -2.59
CA LEU A 558 -40.72 -21.22 -1.40
C LEU A 558 -41.86 -20.19 -1.31
N GLN A 559 -42.58 -19.93 -2.40
CA GLN A 559 -43.81 -19.12 -2.43
C GLN A 559 -45.09 -19.94 -2.28
N GLY A 560 -44.99 -21.27 -2.21
CA GLY A 560 -46.16 -22.17 -2.17
C GLY A 560 -46.90 -22.30 -3.51
N GLU A 561 -46.30 -21.92 -4.63
CA GLU A 561 -46.90 -22.12 -5.95
C GLU A 561 -46.86 -23.60 -6.38
N SER A 562 -47.94 -24.08 -7.01
CA SER A 562 -47.99 -25.46 -7.51
C SER A 562 -47.02 -25.71 -8.66
N ILE A 563 -46.22 -26.78 -8.54
CA ILE A 563 -45.08 -27.11 -9.41
C ILE A 563 -45.49 -28.09 -10.54
N GLU A 564 -46.79 -28.32 -10.76
CA GLU A 564 -47.34 -29.33 -11.68
C GLU A 564 -46.74 -29.33 -13.10
N GLN A 565 -46.25 -28.19 -13.58
CA GLN A 565 -45.70 -28.02 -14.93
C GLN A 565 -44.25 -28.50 -15.10
N TYR A 566 -43.44 -28.55 -14.02
CA TYR A 566 -42.00 -28.85 -14.12
C TYR A 566 -41.64 -30.35 -14.05
N ASN A 567 -42.59 -31.22 -13.65
CA ASN A 567 -42.42 -32.69 -13.63
C ASN A 567 -42.12 -33.31 -15.01
N THR A 568 -42.18 -32.51 -16.08
CA THR A 568 -41.88 -32.92 -17.47
C THR A 568 -40.39 -32.84 -17.82
N LEU A 569 -39.59 -32.05 -17.09
CA LEU A 569 -38.19 -31.74 -17.47
C LEU A 569 -37.15 -32.73 -16.91
N LEU A 570 -37.47 -33.46 -15.84
CA LEU A 570 -36.58 -34.44 -15.17
C LEU A 570 -36.67 -35.87 -15.77
N LYS A 571 -36.85 -35.97 -17.10
CA LYS A 571 -37.04 -37.26 -17.82
C LYS A 571 -36.03 -37.51 -18.96
N HIS A 572 -34.94 -36.76 -19.00
CA HIS A 572 -33.82 -36.94 -19.94
C HIS A 572 -32.48 -36.94 -19.20
#